data_AF-A0A3D8T9A1-F1
#
_entry.id   AF-A0A3D8T9A1-F1
#
_cell.length_a   1.000
_cell.length_b   1.000
_cell.length_c   1.000
_cell.angle_alpha   90.00
_cell.angle_beta   90.00
_cell.angle_gamma   90.00
#
_symmetry.space_group_name_H-M   'P 1'
#
loop_
_entity.id
_entity.type
_entity.pdbx_description
1 polymer ?
#
loop_
_entity_poly.entity_id
_entity_poly.type
_entity_poly.pdbx_seq_one_letter_code
_entity_poly.pdbx_strand_id
1 'polypeptide(L)'
;MASIIALGAQVVSVVRQAVTSSKPEAPQSQLSDTTTLETNSKKYYLGYRTDDHNTPWGKHFKPIDTPLTASFIDGCKKSPVAAELGVPITKAPALLEQPGYLPLENGWTRLQDGTMYICALSDLPNVTGDMLDFWFYWHTNCASKYKLWNPDAHRYAWLEREKLTEEEMRKKSFRERYWDTTSFVNEYIGSTEGKLSIGFFDPRKFGFRLETPDSGIQTVVTAFVEPGRYTQIHPHKRADAGPGGASQAFKITIMHQLRKKPDGTGFEMRSRFWVGSLLAAGMKVIGSDPDQFGHDLAVHCHVEMTHLGKILPAIYEEFKDDIC
;
A
#
# COMPACT_ATOMS: atom_id res chain seq x y z
N MET A 1 -67.18 26.44 42.99
CA MET A 1 -66.40 25.26 43.44
C MET A 1 -66.49 24.18 42.36
N ALA A 2 -65.92 24.44 41.19
CA ALA A 2 -65.90 23.51 40.07
C ALA A 2 -64.64 23.81 39.24
N SER A 3 -63.50 23.34 39.72
CA SER A 3 -62.21 23.41 39.01
C SER A 3 -61.27 22.37 39.61
N ILE A 4 -61.70 21.11 39.52
CA ILE A 4 -60.85 19.93 39.39
C ILE A 4 -61.57 19.11 38.32
N ILE A 5 -60.81 18.49 37.40
CA ILE A 5 -61.28 17.74 36.22
C ILE A 5 -61.47 18.61 34.96
N ALA A 6 -60.36 19.06 34.36
CA ALA A 6 -60.19 19.14 32.90
C ALA A 6 -58.70 19.26 32.50
N LEU A 7 -57.82 18.60 33.27
CA LEU A 7 -56.48 18.24 32.82
C LEU A 7 -56.67 16.97 31.95
N GLY A 8 -56.74 17.08 30.62
CA GLY A 8 -56.89 15.87 29.81
C GLY A 8 -57.07 15.99 28.30
N ALA A 9 -57.46 17.15 27.75
CA ALA A 9 -57.89 17.20 26.34
C ALA A 9 -57.10 18.14 25.41
N GLN A 10 -56.13 18.92 25.90
CA GLN A 10 -55.36 19.85 25.06
C GLN A 10 -53.85 19.58 24.97
N VAL A 11 -53.35 18.49 25.57
CA VAL A 11 -51.94 18.07 25.45
C VAL A 11 -51.76 16.85 24.53
N VAL A 12 -52.85 16.24 24.05
CA VAL A 12 -52.79 14.98 23.26
C VAL A 12 -52.70 15.19 21.74
N SER A 13 -52.89 16.42 21.22
CA SER A 13 -52.78 16.67 19.77
C SER A 13 -51.36 17.02 19.31
N VAL A 14 -50.55 17.65 20.17
CA VAL A 14 -49.16 18.04 19.80
C VAL A 14 -48.18 16.87 19.92
N VAL A 15 -48.52 15.83 20.69
CA VAL A 15 -47.64 14.66 20.89
C VAL A 15 -47.79 13.60 19.78
N ARG A 16 -48.79 13.68 18.91
CA ARG A 16 -49.01 12.68 17.84
C ARG A 16 -48.45 13.05 16.46
N GLN A 17 -47.92 14.25 16.27
CA GLN A 17 -47.25 14.67 15.03
C GLN A 17 -45.71 14.73 15.15
N ALA A 18 -45.14 14.52 16.34
CA ALA A 18 -43.70 14.43 16.54
C ALA A 18 -43.14 12.99 16.58
N VAL A 19 -43.98 11.97 16.31
CA VAL A 19 -43.62 10.54 16.50
C VAL A 19 -43.62 9.72 15.20
N THR A 20 -43.70 10.34 14.01
CA THR A 20 -43.66 9.59 12.73
C THR A 20 -42.67 10.10 11.68
N SER A 21 -41.61 10.83 12.04
CA SER A 21 -40.53 11.15 11.08
C SER A 21 -39.10 10.89 11.56
N SER A 22 -38.89 10.24 12.70
CA SER A 22 -37.56 9.73 13.05
C SER A 22 -37.39 8.30 12.49
N LYS A 23 -36.90 8.21 11.24
CA LYS A 23 -36.12 7.02 10.87
C LYS A 23 -34.98 6.90 11.89
N PRO A 24 -34.64 5.70 12.39
CA PRO A 24 -33.40 5.53 13.11
C PRO A 24 -32.28 5.80 12.10
N GLU A 25 -31.63 6.95 12.20
CA GLU A 25 -30.27 7.07 11.70
C GLU A 25 -29.48 5.99 12.44
N ALA A 26 -28.97 5.03 11.66
CA ALA A 26 -27.95 4.12 12.14
C ALA A 26 -26.89 4.94 12.86
N PRO A 27 -26.29 4.45 13.96
CA PRO A 27 -25.17 5.15 14.57
C PRO A 27 -24.14 5.36 13.46
N GLN A 28 -24.00 6.60 13.01
CA GLN A 28 -22.81 7.00 12.27
C GLN A 28 -21.70 6.75 13.27
N SER A 29 -21.06 5.59 13.14
CA SER A 29 -19.81 5.32 13.80
C SER A 29 -18.95 6.54 13.49
N GLN A 30 -18.54 7.28 14.51
CA GLN A 30 -17.39 8.15 14.38
C GLN A 30 -16.18 7.24 14.17
N LEU A 31 -16.10 6.65 12.98
CA LEU A 31 -14.88 6.21 12.36
C LEU A 31 -13.98 7.44 12.45
N SER A 32 -12.83 7.28 13.08
CA SER A 32 -11.82 8.32 13.05
C SER A 32 -11.36 8.48 11.61
N ASP A 33 -12.08 9.28 10.84
CA ASP A 33 -11.56 10.00 9.70
C ASP A 33 -10.35 10.73 10.26
N THR A 34 -9.17 10.17 10.01
CA THR A 34 -7.91 10.80 10.37
C THR A 34 -7.71 11.96 9.42
N THR A 35 -8.52 13.01 9.55
CA THR A 35 -8.32 14.30 8.87
C THR A 35 -7.02 14.97 9.32
N THR A 36 -6.45 14.50 10.43
CA THR A 36 -5.18 14.99 10.96
C THR A 36 -4.22 13.84 11.21
N LEU A 37 -2.94 14.10 10.94
CA LEU A 37 -1.85 13.19 11.24
C LEU A 37 -1.78 12.93 12.76
N GLU A 38 -1.90 11.67 13.16
CA GLU A 38 -1.76 11.27 14.55
C GLU A 38 -0.28 11.31 14.95
N THR A 39 0.08 12.23 15.84
CA THR A 39 1.48 12.44 16.25
C THR A 39 1.91 11.53 17.40
N ASN A 40 0.96 10.98 18.16
CA ASN A 40 1.23 10.07 19.26
C ASN A 40 1.38 8.63 18.76
N SER A 41 2.61 8.17 18.56
CA SER A 41 2.92 6.80 18.10
C SER A 41 2.43 5.69 19.04
N LYS A 42 2.06 5.99 20.29
CA LYS A 42 1.40 5.02 21.18
C LYS A 42 0.03 4.57 20.66
N LYS A 43 -0.56 5.32 19.73
CA LYS A 43 -1.80 4.98 19.05
C LYS A 43 -1.57 4.16 17.78
N TYR A 44 -0.34 3.84 17.41
CA TYR A 44 -0.04 2.90 16.33
C TYR A 44 0.01 1.50 16.94
N TYR A 45 -0.69 0.53 16.37
CA TYR A 45 -0.80 -0.82 16.96
C TYR A 45 -1.00 -1.87 15.88
N LEU A 46 -0.51 -3.08 16.17
CA LEU A 46 -0.68 -4.26 15.31
C LEU A 46 -2.09 -4.85 15.46
N GLY A 47 -2.52 -5.52 14.39
CA GLY A 47 -3.82 -6.17 14.33
C GLY A 47 -5.01 -5.22 14.48
N TYR A 48 -6.18 -5.84 14.55
CA TYR A 48 -7.44 -5.15 14.77
C TYR A 48 -7.79 -5.07 16.25
N ARG A 49 -8.41 -3.95 16.64
CA ARG A 49 -9.13 -3.77 17.90
C ARG A 49 -10.64 -3.82 17.64
N THR A 50 -11.43 -3.79 18.72
CA THR A 50 -12.90 -3.84 18.65
C THR A 50 -13.49 -2.86 17.64
N ASP A 51 -13.03 -1.61 17.63
CA ASP A 51 -13.55 -0.58 16.72
C ASP A 51 -13.17 -0.84 15.26
N ASP A 52 -12.01 -1.47 15.00
CA ASP A 52 -11.60 -1.82 13.64
C ASP A 52 -12.51 -2.91 13.05
N HIS A 53 -13.04 -3.81 13.88
CA HIS A 53 -13.99 -4.84 13.44
C HIS A 53 -15.38 -4.25 13.11
N ASN A 54 -15.71 -3.09 13.66
CA ASN A 54 -17.00 -2.43 13.45
C ASN A 54 -17.02 -1.56 12.17
N THR A 55 -15.89 -1.40 11.47
CA THR A 55 -15.86 -0.67 10.20
C THR A 55 -16.53 -1.49 9.09
N PRO A 56 -17.02 -0.85 8.00
CA PRO A 56 -17.63 -1.56 6.87
C PRO A 56 -16.72 -2.63 6.26
N TRP A 57 -15.41 -2.37 6.21
CA TRP A 57 -14.41 -3.30 5.69
C TRP A 57 -13.90 -4.30 6.73
N GLY A 58 -14.32 -4.20 8.00
CA GLY A 58 -13.70 -4.94 9.09
C GLY A 58 -13.84 -6.46 8.98
N LYS A 59 -14.91 -6.93 8.33
CA LYS A 59 -15.14 -8.36 8.00
C LYS A 59 -14.09 -8.97 7.06
N HIS A 60 -13.32 -8.14 6.34
CA HIS A 60 -12.27 -8.61 5.42
C HIS A 60 -10.93 -8.85 6.13
N PHE A 61 -10.79 -8.48 7.40
CA PHE A 61 -9.58 -8.74 8.17
C PHE A 61 -9.41 -10.24 8.43
N LYS A 62 -8.33 -10.81 7.90
CA LYS A 62 -8.00 -12.22 8.01
C LYS A 62 -6.54 -12.37 8.40
N PRO A 63 -6.17 -13.36 9.23
CA PRO A 63 -4.77 -13.65 9.49
C PRO A 63 -4.06 -14.09 8.20
N ILE A 64 -2.74 -13.91 8.17
CA ILE A 64 -1.90 -14.46 7.11
C ILE A 64 -1.82 -15.98 7.29
N ASP A 65 -2.33 -16.73 6.31
CA ASP A 65 -2.41 -18.19 6.32
C ASP A 65 -1.65 -18.84 5.15
N THR A 66 -0.97 -18.03 4.33
CA THR A 66 -0.33 -18.51 3.11
C THR A 66 1.12 -18.87 3.40
N PRO A 67 1.55 -20.12 3.16
CA PRO A 67 2.95 -20.46 3.27
C PRO A 67 3.76 -19.75 2.18
N LEU A 68 5.00 -19.39 2.52
CA LEU A 68 5.96 -18.89 1.53
C LEU A 68 6.20 -19.94 0.45
N THR A 69 6.31 -19.51 -0.80
CA THR A 69 6.62 -20.42 -1.91
C THR A 69 8.04 -20.97 -1.80
N ALA A 70 8.27 -22.20 -2.27
CA ALA A 70 9.59 -22.82 -2.23
C ALA A 70 10.64 -22.02 -3.02
N SER A 71 10.25 -21.45 -4.18
CA SER A 71 11.13 -20.61 -5.01
C SER A 71 11.50 -19.29 -4.32
N PHE A 72 10.57 -18.70 -3.55
CA PHE A 72 10.85 -17.50 -2.77
C PHE A 72 11.84 -17.80 -1.63
N ILE A 73 11.60 -18.88 -0.87
CA ILE A 73 12.50 -19.33 0.20
C ILE A 73 13.91 -19.61 -0.34
N ASP A 74 14.01 -20.30 -1.47
CA ASP A 74 15.29 -20.63 -2.11
C ASP A 74 16.03 -19.36 -2.57
N GLY A 75 15.33 -18.39 -3.18
CA GLY A 75 15.90 -17.11 -3.55
C GLY A 75 16.48 -16.34 -2.35
N CYS A 76 15.76 -16.33 -1.22
CA CYS A 76 16.25 -15.72 0.01
C CYS A 76 17.49 -16.43 0.57
N LYS A 77 17.50 -17.78 0.59
CA LYS A 77 18.64 -18.57 1.07
C LYS A 77 19.91 -18.38 0.25
N LYS A 78 19.76 -18.14 -1.05
CA LYS A 78 20.88 -17.93 -1.98
C LYS A 78 21.38 -16.49 -2.00
N SER A 79 20.67 -15.57 -1.34
CA SER A 79 20.99 -14.15 -1.35
C SER A 79 22.00 -13.78 -0.24
N PRO A 80 22.83 -12.73 -0.45
CA PRO A 80 22.93 -11.95 -1.68
C PRO A 80 23.57 -12.76 -2.83
N VAL A 81 23.00 -12.63 -4.03
CA VAL A 81 23.55 -13.26 -5.25
C VAL A 81 24.55 -12.34 -5.96
N ALA A 82 25.20 -12.82 -7.02
CA ALA A 82 26.12 -12.03 -7.84
C ALA A 82 25.47 -10.76 -8.43
N ALA A 83 26.24 -9.66 -8.49
CA ALA A 83 25.78 -8.32 -8.89
C ALA A 83 25.21 -8.28 -10.31
N GLU A 84 25.75 -9.11 -11.21
CA GLU A 84 25.39 -9.23 -12.62
C GLU A 84 23.97 -9.77 -12.84
N LEU A 85 23.39 -10.42 -11.82
CA LEU A 85 22.01 -10.88 -11.86
C LEU A 85 21.00 -9.76 -11.52
N GLY A 86 21.50 -8.64 -10.97
CA GLY A 86 20.69 -7.49 -10.63
C GLY A 86 20.44 -6.56 -11.82
N VAL A 87 19.38 -5.75 -11.71
CA VAL A 87 18.98 -4.81 -12.77
C VAL A 87 19.05 -3.38 -12.26
N PRO A 88 19.89 -2.51 -12.85
CA PRO A 88 19.86 -1.08 -12.57
C PRO A 88 18.51 -0.48 -12.99
N ILE A 89 18.01 0.49 -12.21
CA ILE A 89 16.69 1.10 -12.45
C ILE A 89 16.56 1.76 -13.84
N THR A 90 17.66 2.28 -14.40
CA THR A 90 17.70 2.85 -15.75
C THR A 90 17.53 1.81 -16.86
N LYS A 91 17.82 0.54 -16.59
CA LYS A 91 17.61 -0.59 -17.53
C LYS A 91 16.32 -1.35 -17.25
N ALA A 92 15.73 -1.15 -16.08
CA ALA A 92 14.57 -1.90 -15.60
C ALA A 92 13.36 -1.81 -16.55
N PRO A 93 12.99 -0.66 -17.13
CA PRO A 93 11.85 -0.59 -18.04
C PRO A 93 11.99 -1.51 -19.25
N ALA A 94 13.15 -1.51 -19.91
CA ALA A 94 13.38 -2.31 -21.11
C ALA A 94 13.45 -3.82 -20.81
N LEU A 95 14.06 -4.19 -19.67
CA LEU A 95 14.25 -5.59 -19.30
C LEU A 95 13.00 -6.24 -18.71
N LEU A 96 12.25 -5.51 -17.87
CA LEU A 96 11.02 -6.02 -17.27
C LEU A 96 9.85 -6.07 -18.25
N GLU A 97 9.95 -5.34 -19.36
CA GLU A 97 9.01 -5.41 -20.50
C GLU A 97 9.11 -6.73 -21.26
N GLN A 98 10.26 -7.42 -21.18
CA GLN A 98 10.45 -8.68 -21.91
C GLN A 98 9.56 -9.79 -21.34
N PRO A 99 9.03 -10.68 -22.20
CA PRO A 99 8.31 -11.86 -21.75
C PRO A 99 9.22 -12.79 -20.94
N GLY A 100 8.61 -13.63 -20.09
CA GLY A 100 9.35 -14.56 -19.22
C GLY A 100 9.88 -13.91 -17.94
N TYR A 101 10.93 -14.48 -17.37
CA TYR A 101 11.47 -14.08 -16.07
C TYR A 101 12.92 -13.66 -16.21
N LEU A 102 13.34 -12.70 -15.38
CA LEU A 102 14.74 -12.33 -15.26
C LEU A 102 15.47 -13.32 -14.34
N PRO A 103 16.82 -13.37 -14.38
CA PRO A 103 17.57 -14.30 -13.53
C PRO A 103 17.31 -14.17 -12.03
N LEU A 104 16.94 -12.97 -11.55
CA LEU A 104 16.61 -12.69 -10.16
C LEU A 104 15.17 -12.19 -10.02
N GLU A 105 14.25 -13.09 -9.68
CA GLU A 105 12.86 -12.77 -9.34
C GLU A 105 12.59 -12.76 -7.83
N ASN A 106 13.40 -13.48 -7.04
CA ASN A 106 13.31 -13.55 -5.58
C ASN A 106 14.70 -13.44 -4.96
N GLY A 107 14.86 -12.59 -3.95
CA GLY A 107 16.13 -12.39 -3.23
C GLY A 107 16.71 -11.00 -3.44
N TRP A 108 18.01 -10.82 -3.18
CA TRP A 108 18.67 -9.52 -3.33
C TRP A 108 20.12 -9.62 -3.78
N THR A 109 20.67 -8.50 -4.23
CA THR A 109 22.08 -8.34 -4.57
C THR A 109 22.52 -6.89 -4.36
N ARG A 110 23.81 -6.62 -4.52
CA ARG A 110 24.40 -5.27 -4.56
C ARG A 110 24.94 -5.03 -5.96
N LEU A 111 24.39 -4.03 -6.65
CA LEU A 111 24.85 -3.63 -7.98
C LEU A 111 26.26 -3.04 -7.91
N GLN A 112 26.91 -2.93 -9.07
CA GLN A 112 28.29 -2.41 -9.17
C GLN A 112 28.44 -0.97 -8.63
N ASP A 113 27.38 -0.18 -8.63
CA ASP A 113 27.35 1.19 -8.08
C ASP A 113 27.04 1.24 -6.57
N GLY A 114 26.91 0.08 -5.93
CA GLY A 114 26.59 -0.08 -4.51
C GLY A 114 25.10 -0.04 -4.19
N THR A 115 24.22 0.18 -5.17
CA THR A 115 22.76 0.11 -4.98
C THR A 115 22.38 -1.30 -4.55
N MET A 116 21.60 -1.43 -3.48
CA MET A 116 21.02 -2.72 -3.11
C MET A 116 19.74 -2.92 -3.91
N TYR A 117 19.68 -4.05 -4.63
CA TYR A 117 18.57 -4.42 -5.49
C TYR A 117 17.86 -5.64 -4.91
N ILE A 118 16.58 -5.49 -4.60
CA ILE A 118 15.77 -6.52 -3.91
C ILE A 118 14.59 -6.88 -4.80
N CYS A 119 14.26 -8.17 -4.87
CA CYS A 119 13.21 -8.74 -5.70
C CYS A 119 12.29 -9.64 -4.89
N ALA A 120 10.99 -9.53 -5.12
CA ALA A 120 9.99 -10.49 -4.66
C ALA A 120 8.96 -10.74 -5.76
N LEU A 121 8.73 -12.01 -6.07
CA LEU A 121 7.66 -12.49 -6.95
C LEU A 121 6.54 -13.03 -6.09
N SER A 122 5.33 -12.49 -6.23
CA SER A 122 4.16 -12.84 -5.40
C SER A 122 3.01 -13.33 -6.27
N ASP A 123 2.22 -14.27 -5.74
CA ASP A 123 1.08 -14.84 -6.47
C ASP A 123 -0.20 -14.06 -6.18
N LEU A 124 -0.88 -13.59 -7.23
CA LEU A 124 -2.11 -12.81 -7.15
C LEU A 124 -3.14 -13.34 -8.18
N PRO A 125 -3.54 -14.62 -8.10
CA PRO A 125 -4.14 -15.34 -9.22
C PRO A 125 -5.44 -14.70 -9.74
N ASN A 126 -6.18 -14.00 -8.88
CA ASN A 126 -7.49 -13.43 -9.17
C ASN A 126 -7.52 -11.90 -9.16
N VAL A 127 -6.36 -11.23 -9.20
CA VAL A 127 -6.28 -9.76 -9.14
C VAL A 127 -6.03 -9.17 -10.52
N THR A 128 -6.90 -8.25 -10.96
CA THR A 128 -6.72 -7.50 -12.20
C THR A 128 -5.96 -6.18 -11.97
N GLY A 129 -5.55 -5.52 -13.06
CA GLY A 129 -4.90 -4.20 -13.00
C GLY A 129 -5.76 -3.16 -12.27
N ASP A 130 -7.05 -3.08 -12.60
CA ASP A 130 -7.98 -2.14 -11.95
C ASP A 130 -8.15 -2.41 -10.45
N MET A 131 -8.19 -3.68 -10.04
CA MET A 131 -8.26 -4.04 -8.62
C MET A 131 -7.03 -3.55 -7.86
N LEU A 132 -5.83 -3.73 -8.44
CA LEU A 132 -4.59 -3.29 -7.81
C LEU A 132 -4.49 -1.76 -7.77
N ASP A 133 -4.83 -1.07 -8.86
CA ASP A 133 -4.82 0.39 -8.88
C ASP A 133 -5.85 0.97 -7.89
N PHE A 134 -7.03 0.36 -7.75
CA PHE A 134 -8.01 0.70 -6.73
C PHE A 134 -7.41 0.57 -5.32
N TRP A 135 -6.71 -0.53 -5.04
CA TRP A 135 -6.14 -0.79 -3.73
C TRP A 135 -5.21 0.34 -3.28
N PHE A 136 -4.23 0.70 -4.13
CA PHE A 136 -3.23 1.73 -3.84
C PHE A 136 -3.79 3.15 -3.73
N TYR A 137 -5.02 3.36 -4.20
CA TYR A 137 -5.81 4.54 -3.87
C TYR A 137 -6.52 4.38 -2.52
N TRP A 138 -7.30 3.32 -2.36
CA TRP A 138 -8.31 3.18 -1.31
C TRP A 138 -7.74 2.92 0.09
N HIS A 139 -6.62 2.20 0.22
CA HIS A 139 -6.09 1.80 1.53
C HIS A 139 -5.37 2.93 2.29
N THR A 140 -4.98 4.00 1.59
CA THR A 140 -3.94 4.95 2.06
C THR A 140 -4.43 5.93 3.13
N ASN A 141 -5.74 6.16 3.21
CA ASN A 141 -6.35 7.17 4.06
C ASN A 141 -6.76 6.68 5.46
N CYS A 142 -6.63 5.38 5.74
CA CYS A 142 -7.15 4.79 6.96
C CYS A 142 -6.28 3.64 7.48
N ALA A 143 -5.87 3.72 8.74
CA ALA A 143 -5.04 2.70 9.38
C ALA A 143 -5.68 1.30 9.39
N SER A 144 -7.01 1.18 9.60
CA SER A 144 -7.66 -0.14 9.60
C SER A 144 -7.72 -0.75 8.20
N LYS A 145 -7.89 0.05 7.14
CA LYS A 145 -7.76 -0.44 5.76
C LYS A 145 -6.35 -0.93 5.47
N TYR A 146 -5.32 -0.16 5.87
CA TYR A 146 -3.93 -0.55 5.65
C TYR A 146 -3.56 -1.88 6.30
N LYS A 147 -4.11 -2.15 7.49
CA LYS A 147 -3.92 -3.39 8.23
C LYS A 147 -4.52 -4.63 7.58
N LEU A 148 -5.52 -4.49 6.69
CA LEU A 148 -6.03 -5.61 5.91
C LEU A 148 -4.92 -6.24 5.05
N TRP A 149 -3.94 -5.44 4.61
CA TRP A 149 -2.87 -5.87 3.72
C TRP A 149 -1.86 -6.80 4.41
N ASN A 150 -1.44 -6.40 5.61
CA ASN A 150 -0.45 -7.12 6.38
C ASN A 150 -0.79 -6.99 7.88
N PRO A 151 -1.68 -7.86 8.39
CA PRO A 151 -2.14 -7.88 9.77
C PRO A 151 -1.04 -7.86 10.84
N ASP A 152 0.10 -8.46 10.51
CA ASP A 152 1.20 -8.71 11.45
C ASP A 152 2.27 -7.61 11.44
N ALA A 153 2.22 -6.68 10.48
CA ALA A 153 3.25 -5.65 10.32
C ALA A 153 2.70 -4.21 10.28
N HIS A 154 1.53 -4.00 9.68
CA HIS A 154 0.98 -2.66 9.47
C HIS A 154 0.34 -2.11 10.75
N ARG A 155 0.70 -0.88 11.12
CA ARG A 155 0.22 -0.25 12.36
C ARG A 155 -0.58 1.01 12.16
N TYR A 156 -0.19 1.80 11.16
CA TYR A 156 -0.77 3.11 10.91
C TYR A 156 -0.61 3.49 9.44
N ALA A 157 -1.59 4.21 8.91
CA ALA A 157 -1.54 4.86 7.62
C ALA A 157 -2.32 6.16 7.68
N TRP A 158 -1.82 7.16 6.97
CA TRP A 158 -2.44 8.46 6.82
C TRP A 158 -2.05 9.10 5.49
N LEU A 159 -2.92 9.95 4.98
CA LEU A 159 -2.74 10.73 3.76
C LEU A 159 -3.30 12.13 4.02
N GLU A 160 -2.68 13.15 3.43
CA GLU A 160 -3.18 14.54 3.41
C GLU A 160 -4.40 14.68 2.49
N ARG A 161 -5.48 13.96 2.82
CA ARG A 161 -6.67 13.88 1.98
C ARG A 161 -7.31 15.26 1.78
N GLU A 162 -7.29 16.10 2.80
CA GLU A 162 -7.86 17.44 2.79
C GLU A 162 -7.21 18.38 1.77
N LYS A 163 -6.03 18.02 1.23
CA LYS A 163 -5.35 18.77 0.17
C LYS A 163 -5.73 18.31 -1.24
N LEU A 164 -6.47 17.21 -1.38
CA LEU A 164 -6.93 16.69 -2.65
C LEU A 164 -8.24 17.36 -3.05
N THR A 165 -8.31 17.82 -4.29
CA THR A 165 -9.53 18.35 -4.89
C THR A 165 -10.53 17.24 -5.21
N GLU A 166 -11.81 17.60 -5.33
CA GLU A 166 -12.83 16.65 -5.79
C GLU A 166 -12.51 16.08 -7.18
N GLU A 167 -11.91 16.89 -8.06
CA GLU A 167 -11.47 16.46 -9.39
C GLU A 167 -10.39 15.38 -9.29
N GLU A 168 -9.40 15.57 -8.41
CA GLU A 168 -8.33 14.59 -8.18
C GLU A 168 -8.86 13.28 -7.60
N MET A 169 -9.81 13.35 -6.65
CA MET A 169 -10.42 12.16 -6.05
C MET A 169 -11.36 11.42 -7.00
N ARG A 170 -11.93 12.10 -8.00
CA ARG A 170 -12.90 11.54 -8.96
C ARG A 170 -12.34 11.31 -10.36
N LYS A 171 -11.01 11.36 -10.53
CA LYS A 171 -10.38 10.99 -11.82
C LYS A 171 -10.86 9.63 -12.29
N LYS A 172 -11.01 9.47 -13.59
CA LYS A 172 -11.64 8.27 -14.16
C LYS A 172 -10.87 6.99 -13.82
N SER A 173 -9.54 7.02 -13.88
CA SER A 173 -8.71 5.86 -13.54
C SER A 173 -8.27 5.91 -12.08
N PHE A 174 -8.20 4.75 -11.41
CA PHE A 174 -7.70 4.68 -10.04
C PHE A 174 -6.22 5.07 -9.94
N ARG A 175 -5.40 4.72 -10.94
CA ARG A 175 -3.97 5.07 -10.96
C ARG A 175 -3.69 6.56 -10.86
N GLU A 176 -4.48 7.36 -11.57
CA GLU A 176 -4.31 8.82 -11.53
C GLU A 176 -4.77 9.44 -10.21
N ARG A 177 -5.54 8.71 -9.38
CA ARG A 177 -6.01 9.19 -8.06
C ARG A 177 -4.94 9.05 -6.97
N TYR A 178 -4.02 8.11 -7.09
CA TYR A 178 -2.94 7.94 -6.11
C TYR A 178 -1.59 8.50 -6.59
N TRP A 179 -1.39 8.75 -7.88
CA TRP A 179 -0.21 9.46 -8.35
C TRP A 179 -0.11 10.86 -7.75
N ASP A 180 1.13 11.26 -7.45
CA ASP A 180 1.45 12.53 -6.82
C ASP A 180 0.83 12.71 -5.42
N THR A 181 0.56 11.59 -4.74
CA THR A 181 0.18 11.56 -3.32
C THR A 181 1.34 11.08 -2.44
N THR A 182 1.22 11.18 -1.13
CA THR A 182 2.17 10.57 -0.19
C THR A 182 1.43 9.92 0.96
N SER A 183 1.57 8.61 1.07
CA SER A 183 1.09 7.87 2.24
C SER A 183 2.16 7.89 3.33
N PHE A 184 1.73 8.23 4.54
CA PHE A 184 2.53 8.25 5.76
C PHE A 184 2.18 7.03 6.58
N VAL A 185 3.07 6.05 6.63
CA VAL A 185 2.80 4.75 7.25
C VAL A 185 3.72 4.48 8.43
N ASN A 186 3.25 3.62 9.33
CA ASN A 186 4.08 3.02 10.35
C ASN A 186 3.92 1.51 10.29
N GLU A 187 5.04 0.81 10.20
CA GLU A 187 5.04 -0.63 10.02
C GLU A 187 6.33 -1.28 10.48
N TYR A 188 6.27 -2.61 10.61
CA TYR A 188 7.44 -3.46 10.82
C TYR A 188 7.95 -4.00 9.49
N ILE A 189 9.25 -3.86 9.26
CA ILE A 189 9.98 -4.63 8.25
C ILE A 189 10.92 -5.56 9.03
N GLY A 190 10.63 -6.86 8.99
CA GLY A 190 11.23 -7.81 9.92
C GLY A 190 10.88 -7.44 11.36
N SER A 191 11.88 -7.33 12.23
CA SER A 191 11.70 -6.87 13.62
C SER A 191 11.84 -5.35 13.79
N THR A 192 12.04 -4.60 12.71
CA THR A 192 12.33 -3.16 12.78
C THR A 192 11.07 -2.35 12.51
N GLU A 193 10.62 -1.60 13.52
CA GLU A 193 9.54 -0.63 13.34
C GLU A 193 10.08 0.67 12.71
N GLY A 194 9.35 1.22 11.75
CA GLY A 194 9.71 2.49 11.13
C GLY A 194 8.53 3.34 10.71
N LYS A 195 8.73 4.67 10.74
CA LYS A 195 7.91 5.63 10.01
C LYS A 195 8.42 5.74 8.58
N LEU A 196 7.53 5.61 7.60
CA LEU A 196 7.86 5.77 6.19
C LEU A 196 6.96 6.82 5.55
N SER A 197 7.54 7.63 4.66
CA SER A 197 6.80 8.45 3.71
C SER A 197 6.93 7.83 2.32
N ILE A 198 5.82 7.36 1.77
CA ILE A 198 5.75 6.65 0.49
C ILE A 198 5.07 7.58 -0.53
N GLY A 199 5.86 8.17 -1.42
CA GLY A 199 5.38 9.07 -2.46
C GLY A 199 5.19 8.35 -3.79
N PHE A 200 3.94 8.13 -4.20
CA PHE A 200 3.60 7.48 -5.46
C PHE A 200 3.72 8.43 -6.63
N PHE A 201 4.23 7.95 -7.76
CA PHE A 201 4.41 8.75 -8.97
C PHE A 201 4.08 7.94 -10.21
N ASP A 202 3.83 8.64 -11.32
CA ASP A 202 3.57 8.04 -12.63
C ASP A 202 4.79 7.22 -13.14
N PRO A 203 4.67 5.90 -13.33
CA PRO A 203 5.76 5.03 -13.79
C PRO A 203 6.39 5.46 -15.11
N ARG A 204 5.66 6.19 -15.97
CA ARG A 204 6.15 6.70 -17.26
C ARG A 204 7.29 7.70 -17.10
N LYS A 205 7.37 8.41 -15.96
CA LYS A 205 8.52 9.28 -15.63
C LYS A 205 9.84 8.49 -15.60
N PHE A 206 9.76 7.18 -15.38
CA PHE A 206 10.90 6.27 -15.32
C PHE A 206 11.00 5.36 -16.56
N GLY A 207 10.16 5.60 -17.58
CA GLY A 207 10.17 4.84 -18.83
C GLY A 207 9.38 3.54 -18.81
N PHE A 208 8.69 3.21 -17.71
CA PHE A 208 7.84 2.01 -17.63
C PHE A 208 6.57 2.19 -18.46
N ARG A 209 6.16 1.11 -19.13
CA ARG A 209 4.83 1.00 -19.74
C ARG A 209 3.85 0.48 -18.70
N LEU A 210 2.65 1.06 -18.67
CA LEU A 210 1.63 0.71 -17.69
C LEU A 210 0.96 -0.63 -18.03
N GLU A 211 0.82 -0.92 -19.32
CA GLU A 211 0.15 -2.09 -19.86
C GLU A 211 0.84 -2.56 -21.14
N THR A 212 1.03 -3.87 -21.26
CA THR A 212 1.63 -4.50 -22.44
C THR A 212 1.00 -5.88 -22.66
N PRO A 213 0.22 -6.08 -23.73
CA PRO A 213 -0.39 -7.38 -24.02
C PRO A 213 0.63 -8.53 -24.16
N ASP A 214 1.73 -8.30 -24.87
CA ASP A 214 2.72 -9.34 -25.20
C ASP A 214 3.45 -9.91 -23.97
N SER A 215 3.76 -9.06 -22.99
CA SER A 215 4.38 -9.47 -21.72
C SER A 215 3.37 -9.63 -20.58
N GLY A 216 2.08 -9.46 -20.89
CA GLY A 216 0.97 -9.64 -19.95
C GLY A 216 0.82 -8.55 -18.89
N ILE A 217 1.60 -7.46 -18.96
CA ILE A 217 1.56 -6.36 -17.96
C ILE A 217 0.17 -5.73 -17.92
N GLN A 218 -0.38 -5.57 -16.72
CA GLN A 218 -1.72 -5.02 -16.47
C GLN A 218 -1.69 -3.66 -15.76
N THR A 219 -0.72 -3.45 -14.87
CA THR A 219 -0.45 -2.14 -14.26
C THR A 219 0.95 -2.15 -13.65
N VAL A 220 1.48 -0.95 -13.41
CA VAL A 220 2.75 -0.72 -12.70
C VAL A 220 2.52 0.35 -11.64
N VAL A 221 2.93 0.07 -10.41
CA VAL A 221 2.90 1.00 -9.28
C VAL A 221 4.33 1.39 -8.96
N THR A 222 4.62 2.69 -8.87
CA THR A 222 5.95 3.19 -8.51
C THR A 222 5.89 4.19 -7.37
N ALA A 223 6.86 4.11 -6.46
CA ALA A 223 6.96 5.02 -5.34
C ALA A 223 8.41 5.28 -4.92
N PHE A 224 8.63 6.43 -4.29
CA PHE A 224 9.81 6.67 -3.46
C PHE A 224 9.48 6.48 -2.00
N VAL A 225 10.37 5.84 -1.24
CA VAL A 225 10.25 5.70 0.20
C VAL A 225 11.34 6.51 0.90
N GLU A 226 10.93 7.39 1.81
CA GLU A 226 11.79 8.09 2.75
C GLU A 226 11.59 7.49 4.15
N PRO A 227 12.58 6.73 4.69
CA PRO A 227 12.46 6.11 5.99
C PRO A 227 12.82 7.07 7.15
N GLY A 228 12.32 6.75 8.34
CA GLY A 228 12.72 7.35 9.62
C GLY A 228 11.90 8.56 10.06
N ARG A 229 11.08 9.17 9.19
CA ARG A 229 10.23 10.31 9.53
C ARG A 229 9.08 10.50 8.55
N TYR A 230 8.08 11.26 8.98
CA TYR A 230 7.10 11.85 8.08
C TYR A 230 7.65 13.15 7.51
N THR A 231 7.97 13.13 6.23
CA THR A 231 8.61 14.24 5.54
C THR A 231 7.62 15.37 5.25
N GLN A 232 8.12 16.60 5.27
CA GLN A 232 7.37 17.79 4.81
C GLN A 232 7.51 17.99 3.29
N ILE A 233 8.45 17.28 2.65
CA ILE A 233 8.70 17.35 1.21
C ILE A 233 8.26 16.02 0.60
N HIS A 234 7.11 16.03 -0.06
CA HIS A 234 6.52 14.84 -0.65
C HIS A 234 7.50 14.12 -1.61
N PRO A 235 7.81 12.83 -1.37
CA PRO A 235 8.82 12.12 -2.16
C PRO A 235 8.51 12.01 -3.65
N HIS A 236 7.23 11.96 -4.04
CA HIS A 236 6.80 11.84 -5.44
C HIS A 236 7.31 12.99 -6.32
N LYS A 237 7.48 14.20 -5.76
CA LYS A 237 7.97 15.39 -6.50
C LYS A 237 9.39 15.19 -7.04
N ARG A 238 10.10 14.20 -6.53
CA ARG A 238 11.46 13.88 -6.96
C ARG A 238 11.49 13.01 -8.22
N ALA A 239 10.34 12.51 -8.68
CA ALA A 239 10.23 11.71 -9.89
C ALA A 239 10.54 12.51 -11.16
N ASP A 240 10.38 13.83 -11.13
CA ASP A 240 10.65 14.72 -12.27
C ASP A 240 12.14 14.73 -12.67
N ALA A 241 13.04 14.33 -11.76
CA ALA A 241 14.46 14.15 -12.03
C ALA A 241 14.79 12.83 -12.78
N GLY A 242 13.81 11.93 -12.93
CA GLY A 242 13.98 10.64 -13.60
C GLY A 242 14.77 9.57 -12.81
N PRO A 243 15.05 8.41 -13.44
CA PRO A 243 15.66 7.23 -12.80
C PRO A 243 17.17 7.34 -12.55
N GLY A 244 17.77 8.52 -12.70
CA GLY A 244 19.21 8.71 -12.65
C GLY A 244 19.68 9.81 -11.70
N GLY A 245 21.00 9.94 -11.60
CA GLY A 245 21.66 11.04 -10.90
C GLY A 245 21.90 10.79 -9.42
N ALA A 246 22.73 11.65 -8.82
CA ALA A 246 23.20 11.54 -7.43
C ALA A 246 22.07 11.49 -6.40
N SER A 247 20.90 12.04 -6.73
CA SER A 247 19.75 12.02 -5.84
C SER A 247 19.22 10.61 -5.54
N GLN A 248 19.45 9.62 -6.43
CA GLN A 248 19.01 8.25 -6.21
C GLN A 248 19.83 7.53 -5.13
N ALA A 249 21.05 7.97 -4.85
CA ALA A 249 21.93 7.35 -3.86
C ALA A 249 21.39 7.38 -2.42
N PHE A 250 20.41 8.25 -2.13
CA PHE A 250 19.82 8.44 -0.80
C PHE A 250 18.38 7.92 -0.70
N LYS A 251 17.86 7.25 -1.73
CA LYS A 251 16.43 6.93 -1.85
C LYS A 251 16.20 5.44 -1.90
N ILE A 252 14.98 5.03 -1.56
CA ILE A 252 14.46 3.72 -1.95
C ILE A 252 13.43 3.97 -3.05
N THR A 253 13.62 3.39 -4.22
CA THR A 253 12.59 3.36 -5.27
C THR A 253 11.97 1.98 -5.31
N ILE A 254 10.64 1.95 -5.34
CA ILE A 254 9.83 0.74 -5.44
C ILE A 254 9.15 0.72 -6.79
N MET A 255 9.08 -0.47 -7.38
CA MET A 255 8.23 -0.78 -8.53
C MET A 255 7.53 -2.11 -8.28
N HIS A 256 6.20 -2.11 -8.39
CA HIS A 256 5.37 -3.30 -8.43
C HIS A 256 4.75 -3.43 -9.81
N GLN A 257 5.05 -4.49 -10.54
CA GLN A 257 4.47 -4.79 -11.85
C GLN A 257 3.53 -5.98 -11.72
N LEU A 258 2.23 -5.75 -11.92
CA LEU A 258 1.26 -6.82 -12.04
C LEU A 258 1.18 -7.29 -13.49
N ARG A 259 1.26 -8.60 -13.71
CA ARG A 259 1.13 -9.19 -15.04
C ARG A 259 0.40 -10.52 -15.02
N LYS A 260 -0.13 -10.92 -16.17
CA LYS A 260 -0.62 -12.27 -16.40
C LYS A 260 0.54 -13.26 -16.34
N LYS A 261 0.33 -14.39 -15.68
CA LYS A 261 1.29 -15.49 -15.71
C LYS A 261 1.38 -16.07 -17.12
N PRO A 262 2.58 -16.41 -17.62
CA PRO A 262 2.74 -17.03 -18.94
C PRO A 262 1.98 -18.36 -19.11
N ASP A 263 1.73 -19.08 -18.02
CA ASP A 263 1.00 -20.35 -18.01
C ASP A 263 -0.53 -20.20 -17.99
N GLY A 264 -1.04 -18.97 -17.93
CA GLY A 264 -2.48 -18.67 -17.90
C GLY A 264 -3.17 -18.95 -16.57
N THR A 265 -2.44 -19.28 -15.50
CA THR A 265 -3.04 -19.65 -14.19
C THR A 265 -3.49 -18.45 -13.33
N GLY A 266 -3.42 -17.23 -13.88
CA GLY A 266 -3.84 -16.00 -13.20
C GLY A 266 -2.82 -14.88 -13.37
N PHE A 267 -2.65 -14.07 -12.33
CA PHE A 267 -1.70 -12.97 -12.29
C PHE A 267 -0.63 -13.17 -11.23
N GLU A 268 0.48 -12.48 -11.41
CA GLU A 268 1.60 -12.43 -10.47
C GLU A 268 2.12 -11.00 -10.39
N MET A 269 2.77 -10.68 -9.26
CA MET A 269 3.37 -9.38 -9.07
C MET A 269 4.88 -9.49 -8.92
N ARG A 270 5.59 -8.75 -9.76
CA ARG A 270 7.04 -8.58 -9.74
C ARG A 270 7.38 -7.28 -9.03
N SER A 271 7.81 -7.41 -7.78
CA SER A 271 8.25 -6.29 -6.97
C SER A 271 9.75 -6.12 -7.07
N ARG A 272 10.20 -4.87 -7.22
CA ARG A 272 11.61 -4.47 -7.25
C ARG A 272 11.84 -3.27 -6.36
N PHE A 273 12.95 -3.31 -5.63
CA PHE A 273 13.39 -2.22 -4.78
C PHE A 273 14.83 -1.86 -5.12
N TRP A 274 15.08 -0.57 -5.32
CA TRP A 274 16.41 0.00 -5.48
C TRP A 274 16.71 0.88 -4.29
N VAL A 275 17.50 0.34 -3.35
CA VAL A 275 17.99 1.06 -2.17
C VAL A 275 19.31 1.72 -2.54
N GLY A 276 19.30 3.05 -2.60
CA GLY A 276 20.42 3.88 -3.02
C GLY A 276 21.71 3.55 -2.27
N SER A 277 22.84 3.62 -2.98
CA SER A 277 24.13 3.17 -2.49
C SER A 277 24.59 3.85 -1.19
N LEU A 278 24.37 5.16 -1.06
CA LEU A 278 24.73 5.90 0.16
C LEU A 278 23.79 5.59 1.32
N LEU A 279 22.50 5.34 1.06
CA LEU A 279 21.56 4.88 2.08
C LEU A 279 21.93 3.48 2.57
N ALA A 280 22.21 2.55 1.66
CA ALA A 280 22.63 1.19 1.99
C ALA A 280 23.99 1.16 2.73
N ALA A 281 24.92 2.03 2.36
CA ALA A 281 26.17 2.20 3.09
C ALA A 281 25.94 2.79 4.49
N GLY A 282 25.06 3.79 4.62
CA GLY A 282 24.71 4.42 5.89
C GLY A 282 24.12 3.45 6.91
N MET A 283 23.32 2.47 6.48
CA MET A 283 22.81 1.39 7.34
C MET A 283 23.94 0.66 8.09
N LYS A 284 25.04 0.31 7.39
CA LYS A 284 26.21 -0.32 8.03
C LYS A 284 26.86 0.56 9.08
N VAL A 285 26.94 1.87 8.81
CA VAL A 285 27.58 2.84 9.70
C VAL A 285 26.82 2.96 11.02
N ILE A 286 25.49 2.84 11.01
CA ILE A 286 24.64 2.92 12.20
C ILE A 286 24.38 1.56 12.87
N GLY A 287 25.10 0.51 12.45
CA GLY A 287 25.01 -0.83 13.04
C GLY A 287 23.85 -1.69 12.56
N SER A 288 23.14 -1.28 11.51
CA SER A 288 22.16 -2.12 10.81
C SER A 288 22.85 -3.00 9.77
N ASP A 289 22.38 -4.23 9.58
CA ASP A 289 22.82 -5.09 8.49
C ASP A 289 21.96 -4.88 7.24
N PRO A 290 22.52 -4.36 6.13
CA PRO A 290 21.77 -4.21 4.90
C PRO A 290 21.30 -5.56 4.32
N ASP A 291 22.03 -6.66 4.51
CA ASP A 291 21.59 -7.96 3.98
C ASP A 291 20.36 -8.46 4.75
N GLN A 292 20.34 -8.30 6.07
CA GLN A 292 19.13 -8.52 6.87
C GLN A 292 17.98 -7.61 6.42
N PHE A 293 18.24 -6.33 6.14
CA PHE A 293 17.20 -5.44 5.58
C PHE A 293 16.69 -5.94 4.22
N GLY A 294 17.58 -6.40 3.35
CA GLY A 294 17.23 -6.99 2.05
C GLY A 294 16.34 -8.23 2.18
N HIS A 295 16.69 -9.11 3.12
CA HIS A 295 15.88 -10.26 3.49
C HIS A 295 14.50 -9.84 3.99
N ASP A 296 14.46 -8.97 5.00
CA ASP A 296 13.22 -8.61 5.69
C ASP A 296 12.26 -7.87 4.78
N LEU A 297 12.77 -7.00 3.88
CA LEU A 297 11.96 -6.32 2.89
C LEU A 297 11.41 -7.27 1.82
N ALA A 298 12.22 -8.24 1.36
CA ALA A 298 11.76 -9.25 0.41
C ALA A 298 10.64 -10.10 1.02
N VAL A 299 10.80 -10.55 2.27
CA VAL A 299 9.80 -11.36 2.98
C VAL A 299 8.53 -10.56 3.22
N HIS A 300 8.66 -9.33 3.73
CA HIS A 300 7.53 -8.42 3.96
C HIS A 300 6.71 -8.24 2.68
N CYS A 301 7.38 -7.91 1.56
CA CYS A 301 6.71 -7.72 0.28
C CYS A 301 6.04 -9.00 -0.23
N HIS A 302 6.71 -10.15 -0.18
CA HIS A 302 6.12 -11.39 -0.66
C HIS A 302 4.85 -11.78 0.13
N VAL A 303 4.90 -11.61 1.45
CA VAL A 303 3.79 -11.94 2.35
C VAL A 303 2.59 -11.03 2.10
N GLU A 304 2.79 -9.71 2.13
CA GLU A 304 1.68 -8.76 2.00
C GLU A 304 1.01 -8.85 0.64
N MET A 305 1.79 -9.01 -0.44
CA MET A 305 1.27 -9.03 -1.80
C MET A 305 0.51 -10.33 -2.10
N THR A 306 1.02 -11.45 -1.60
CA THR A 306 0.33 -12.75 -1.70
C THR A 306 -0.95 -12.75 -0.86
N HIS A 307 -0.92 -12.15 0.34
CA HIS A 307 -2.11 -12.00 1.17
C HIS A 307 -3.16 -11.11 0.49
N LEU A 308 -2.75 -9.98 -0.08
CA LEU A 308 -3.60 -9.09 -0.86
C LEU A 308 -4.30 -9.82 -2.01
N GLY A 309 -3.57 -10.71 -2.70
CA GLY A 309 -4.09 -11.57 -3.77
C GLY A 309 -5.33 -12.40 -3.39
N LYS A 310 -5.52 -12.69 -2.10
CA LYS A 310 -6.68 -13.45 -1.58
C LYS A 310 -7.86 -12.59 -1.17
N ILE A 311 -7.62 -11.38 -0.69
CA ILE A 311 -8.68 -10.53 -0.10
C ILE A 311 -9.18 -9.47 -1.07
N LEU A 312 -8.33 -9.00 -1.99
CA LEU A 312 -8.59 -7.84 -2.81
C LEU A 312 -9.81 -7.98 -3.73
N PRO A 313 -10.09 -9.13 -4.39
CA PRO A 313 -11.26 -9.22 -5.27
C PRO A 313 -12.58 -8.95 -4.54
N ALA A 314 -12.73 -9.43 -3.30
CA ALA A 314 -13.94 -9.22 -2.51
C ALA A 314 -14.06 -7.77 -2.01
N ILE A 315 -12.94 -7.17 -1.59
CA ILE A 315 -12.89 -5.75 -1.19
C ILE A 315 -13.22 -4.86 -2.39
N TYR A 316 -12.62 -5.11 -3.55
CA TYR A 316 -12.89 -4.35 -4.77
C TYR A 316 -14.36 -4.38 -5.15
N GLU A 317 -14.99 -5.57 -5.16
CA GLU A 317 -16.40 -5.65 -5.55
C GLU A 317 -17.32 -4.84 -4.62
N GLU A 318 -17.00 -4.77 -3.34
CA GLU A 318 -17.79 -4.05 -2.35
C GLU A 318 -17.52 -2.54 -2.34
N PHE A 319 -16.28 -2.12 -2.60
CA PHE A 319 -15.81 -0.75 -2.32
C PHE A 319 -15.27 0.00 -3.54
N LYS A 320 -15.29 -0.55 -4.76
CA LYS A 320 -14.80 0.12 -5.99
C LYS A 320 -15.42 1.50 -6.26
N ASP A 321 -16.63 1.73 -5.77
CA ASP A 321 -17.35 3.00 -5.93
C ASP A 321 -17.11 3.98 -4.77
N ASP A 322 -16.32 3.59 -3.76
CA ASP A 322 -15.94 4.47 -2.66
C ASP A 322 -15.07 5.63 -3.16
N ILE A 323 -15.43 6.83 -2.72
CA ILE A 323 -14.58 8.01 -2.90
C ILE A 323 -13.87 8.22 -1.56
N CYS A 324 -12.69 7.62 -1.47
CA CYS A 324 -11.80 7.69 -0.32
C CYS A 324 -11.41 9.10 0.07
#